data_AF-A0A382WGU2-F1
#
_entry.id   AF-A0A382WGU2-F1
#
_cell.length_a   1.000
_cell.length_b   1.000
_cell.length_c   1.000
_cell.angle_alpha   90.00
_cell.angle_beta   90.00
_cell.angle_gamma   90.00
#
_symmetry.space_group_name_H-M   'P 1'
#
loop_
_entity.id
_entity.type
_entity.pdbx_description
1 polymer ?
#
loop_
_entity_poly.entity_id
_entity_poly.type
_entity_poly.pdbx_seq_one_letter_code
_entity_poly.pdbx_strand_id
1 'polypeptide(L)' 'MVQQISYRAERVNELIRRELVLLLKKETKDPRLQNVVITDVIVTRDLTSA' A
#
# COMPACT_ATOMS: atom_id res chain seq x y z
N MET A 1 -3.35 -16.11 21.81
CA MET A 1 -4.25 -15.72 20.69
C MET A 1 -3.94 -14.32 20.12
N VAL A 2 -2.66 -14.00 19.84
CA VAL A 2 -2.23 -12.65 19.37
C VAL A 2 -1.87 -12.64 17.87
N GLN A 3 -1.71 -13.80 17.23
CA GLN A 3 -1.19 -13.90 15.85
C GLN A 3 -2.18 -13.47 14.75
N GLN A 4 -3.47 -13.31 15.04
CA GLN A 4 -4.48 -13.09 14.00
C GLN A 4 -4.63 -11.62 13.56
N ILE A 5 -4.23 -10.66 14.41
CA ILE A 5 -4.30 -9.22 14.10
C ILE A 5 -3.21 -8.84 13.08
N SER A 6 -2.00 -9.39 13.24
CA SER A 6 -0.86 -9.10 12.39
C SER A 6 -1.05 -9.58 10.94
N TYR A 7 -1.63 -10.77 10.75
CA TYR A 7 -1.85 -11.33 9.40
C TYR A 7 -2.80 -10.47 8.54
N ARG A 8 -3.83 -9.88 9.17
CA ARG A 8 -4.78 -9.02 8.45
C ARG A 8 -4.15 -7.70 8.05
N ALA A 9 -3.40 -7.07 8.95
CA ALA A 9 -2.71 -5.81 8.67
C ALA A 9 -1.64 -5.97 7.57
N GLU A 10 -0.86 -7.05 7.64
CA GLU A 10 0.17 -7.36 6.64
C GLU A 10 -0.42 -7.63 5.25
N ARG A 11 -1.51 -8.41 5.19
CA ARG A 11 -2.23 -8.65 3.93
C ARG A 11 -2.82 -7.36 3.36
N VAL A 12 -3.37 -6.49 4.21
CA VAL A 12 -3.92 -5.18 3.78
C VAL A 12 -2.81 -4.28 3.24
N ASN A 13 -1.65 -4.22 3.91
CA ASN A 13 -0.48 -3.49 3.44
C ASN A 13 -0.05 -3.94 2.03
N GLU A 14 0.07 -5.25 1.79
CA GLU A 14 0.48 -5.76 0.48
C GLU A 14 -0.54 -5.45 -0.62
N LEU A 15 -1.84 -5.53 -0.31
CA LEU A 15 -2.90 -5.18 -1.26
C LEU A 15 -2.86 -3.68 -1.61
N ILE A 16 -2.73 -2.81 -0.60
CA ILE A 16 -2.65 -1.36 -0.81
C ILE A 16 -1.41 -1.00 -1.61
N ARG A 17 -0.25 -1.57 -1.26
CA ARG A 17 1.00 -1.33 -1.98
C ARG A 17 0.86 -1.71 -3.46
N ARG A 18 0.29 -2.89 -3.74
CA ARG A 18 0.11 -3.36 -5.12
C ARG A 18 -0.82 -2.46 -5.93
N GLU A 19 -1.94 -2.03 -5.34
CA GLU A 19 -2.88 -1.12 -6.01
C GLU A 19 -2.29 0.27 -6.23
N LEU A 20 -1.57 0.84 -5.25
CA LEU A 20 -0.91 2.13 -5.42
C LEU A 20 0.14 2.10 -6.54
N VAL A 21 0.94 1.02 -6.63
CA VAL A 21 1.90 0.85 -7.74
C VAL A 21 1.18 0.75 -9.09
N LEU A 22 0.05 0.04 -9.14
CA LEU A 22 -0.73 -0.11 -10.35
C LEU A 22 -1.34 1.23 -10.80
N LEU A 23 -1.91 2.00 -9.88
CA LEU A 23 -2.49 3.31 -10.13
C LEU A 23 -1.42 4.32 -10.57
N LEU A 24 -0.29 4.39 -9.88
CA LEU A 24 0.82 5.26 -10.26
C LEU A 24 1.37 4.92 -11.65
N LYS A 25 1.39 3.63 -12.04
CA LYS A 25 1.83 3.22 -13.38
C LYS A 25 0.79 3.47 -14.48
N LYS A 26 -0.50 3.25 -14.20
CA LYS A 26 -1.57 3.30 -15.21
C LYS A 26 -2.19 4.68 -15.38
N GLU A 27 -2.45 5.37 -14.28
CA GLU A 27 -3.29 6.58 -14.29
C GLU A 27 -2.47 7.87 -14.21
N THR A 28 -1.24 7.82 -13.69
CA THR A 28 -0.41 9.02 -13.58
C THR A 28 0.16 9.39 -14.94
N LYS A 29 -0.41 10.45 -15.53
CA LYS A 29 0.07 11.10 -16.76
C LYS A 29 1.20 12.10 -16.52
N ASP A 30 1.74 12.16 -15.29
CA ASP A 30 2.85 13.05 -14.94
C ASP A 30 4.20 12.37 -15.25
N PRO A 31 5.00 12.91 -16.20
CA PRO A 31 6.33 12.39 -16.51
C PRO A 31 7.28 12.36 -15.31
N ARG A 32 7.06 13.20 -14.30
CA ARG A 32 7.90 13.30 -13.10
C ARG A 32 7.69 12.13 -12.14
N LEU A 33 6.55 11.46 -12.23
CA LEU A 33 6.18 10.35 -11.36
C LEU A 33 6.42 8.97 -12.00
N GLN A 34 6.96 8.93 -13.23
CA GLN A 34 7.21 7.68 -13.97
C GLN A 34 8.18 6.71 -13.28
N ASN A 35 9.08 7.22 -12.45
CA ASN A 35 10.16 6.44 -11.82
C ASN A 35 10.06 6.37 -10.29
N VAL A 36 8.84 6.47 -9.74
CA VAL A 36 8.62 6.43 -8.28
C VAL A 36 8.45 4.98 -7.81
N VAL A 37 9.14 4.63 -6.73
CA VAL A 37 9.06 3.32 -6.06
C VAL A 37 8.47 3.51 -4.68
N ILE A 38 7.43 2.76 -4.35
CA ILE A 38 6.86 2.72 -3.00
C ILE A 38 7.74 1.80 -2.15
N THR A 39 8.41 2.37 -1.15
CA THR A 39 9.32 1.63 -0.27
C THR A 39 8.55 0.84 0.79
N ASP A 40 7.60 1.50 1.46
CA ASP A 40 6.81 0.91 2.55
C ASP A 40 5.41 1.51 2.61
N VAL A 41 4.47 0.72 3.15
CA VAL A 41 3.09 1.14 3.45
C VAL A 41 2.80 0.78 4.90
N ILE A 42 2.34 1.77 5.68
CA ILE A 42 2.06 1.62 7.10
C ILE A 42 0.58 1.94 7.33
N VAL A 43 -0.26 0.89 7.45
CA VAL A 43 -1.65 1.08 7.91
C VAL A 43 -1.73 1.20 9.43
N THR A 44 -2.59 2.11 9.90
CA THR A 44 -2.88 2.22 11.33
C THR A 44 -3.65 1.00 11.83
N ARG A 45 -3.54 0.74 13.15
CA ARG A 45 -4.11 -0.46 13.80
C ARG A 45 -5.65 -0.52 13.72
N ASP A 46 -6.29 0.61 13.50
CA ASP A 46 -7.72 0.76 13.27
C ASP A 46 -8.13 0.54 11.80
N LEU A 47 -7.16 0.36 10.89
CA LEU A 47 -7.34 0.20 9.44
C LEU A 47 -8.11 1.35 8.78
N THR A 48 -8.23 2.50 9.47
CA THR A 48 -8.98 3.67 9.01
C THR A 48 -8.11 4.62 8.18
N SER A 49 -6.78 4.50 8.26
CA SER A 49 -5.84 5.36 7.55
C SER A 49 -4.65 4.56 7.03
N ALA A 50 -4.24 4.86 5.80
CA ALA A 50 -3.20 4.17 5.04
C ALA A 50 -2.39 5.18 4.21
#